data_AF-A0A960W041-F1
#
_entry.id   AF-A0A960W041-F1
#
_cell.length_a   1.000
_cell.length_b   1.000
_cell.length_c   1.000
_cell.angle_alpha   90.00
_cell.angle_beta   90.00
_cell.angle_gamma   90.00
#
_symmetry.space_group_name_H-M   'P 1'
#
loop_
_entity.id
_entity.type
_entity.pdbx_description
1 polymer ?
#
loop_
_entity_poly.entity_id
_entity_poly.type
_entity_poly.pdbx_seq_one_letter_code
_entity_poly.pdbx_strand_id
1 'polypeptide(L)'
;MKKFTILVITLFIFFNCNGKRKGFLPILGFGTVSENSSNSSILTNSQFVTYTTNVTGGYIKEISISSSKEKEEETKITIANAIPTAKVEIDTRTREDFNYQTIRNIPVDMIVYDSNGSFMPNTLITITDGSPTNSEINIIFQQVTNSEGHVSGSIDVNTSVTQVEASVCIGDSSSIPVPIPLRVNTCKEKENNCKTTKGITKIGDIIVPVDFNRVETKITDEDGDGVDDIMDFYPDNPNKAFKIRFPSTGVNTISYEDLFPSAGDADLNDYTIQTYMEEDLNGKGEVVEIRGYYQHVAKGADYDHTLNLRLPDSVEIESFESVILDYKGNNTKTGKLIKFPSKDIIQDGLEILGNGNKTISSKNSSKKDKYKPGHIARAVFPR
;
A
#
# COMPACT_ATOMS: atom_id res chain seq x y z
N MET A 1 -50.34 -20.56 -4.28
CA MET A 1 -48.89 -20.30 -4.47
C MET A 1 -48.30 -19.92 -3.11
N LYS A 2 -47.13 -20.45 -2.72
CA LYS A 2 -46.44 -20.03 -1.49
C LYS A 2 -45.62 -18.76 -1.78
N LYS A 3 -45.75 -17.71 -0.97
CA LYS A 3 -44.84 -16.57 -1.01
C LYS A 3 -43.53 -16.97 -0.33
N PHE A 4 -42.40 -16.82 -1.02
CA PHE A 4 -41.08 -16.84 -0.39
C PHE A 4 -40.77 -15.43 0.11
N THR A 5 -40.67 -15.27 1.43
CA THR A 5 -40.08 -14.06 2.03
C THR A 5 -38.57 -14.27 2.06
N ILE A 6 -37.82 -13.56 1.22
CA ILE A 6 -36.36 -13.57 1.29
C ILE A 6 -35.95 -12.70 2.47
N LEU A 7 -35.51 -13.34 3.56
CA LEU A 7 -34.89 -12.67 4.68
C LEU A 7 -33.46 -12.25 4.28
N VAL A 8 -33.30 -11.03 3.79
CA VAL A 8 -31.98 -10.44 3.53
C VAL A 8 -31.36 -10.08 4.87
N ILE A 9 -30.65 -11.03 5.48
CA ILE A 9 -29.78 -10.77 6.63
C ILE A 9 -28.61 -9.93 6.12
N THR A 10 -28.72 -8.62 6.26
CA THR A 10 -27.59 -7.70 6.04
C THR A 10 -26.65 -7.88 7.21
N LEU A 11 -25.61 -8.70 7.03
CA LEU A 11 -24.62 -8.99 8.06
C LEU A 11 -23.69 -7.77 8.19
N PHE A 12 -24.04 -6.83 9.06
CA PHE A 12 -23.11 -5.80 9.51
C PHE A 12 -21.96 -6.48 10.27
N ILE A 13 -20.81 -6.60 9.61
CA ILE A 13 -19.56 -6.97 10.27
C ILE A 13 -19.12 -5.72 11.03
N PHE A 14 -19.37 -5.70 12.34
CA PHE A 14 -18.85 -4.67 13.21
C PHE A 14 -17.34 -4.82 13.34
N PHE A 15 -16.60 -3.80 12.88
CA PHE A 15 -15.19 -3.66 13.23
C PHE A 15 -15.08 -3.56 14.75
N ASN A 16 -14.12 -4.29 15.30
CA ASN A 16 -13.94 -4.49 16.72
C ASN A 16 -12.42 -4.63 16.90
N CYS A 17 -11.79 -3.77 17.71
CA CYS A 17 -10.32 -3.67 17.84
C CYS A 17 -9.66 -4.91 18.50
N ASN A 18 -10.39 -6.01 18.62
CA ASN A 18 -9.95 -7.26 19.22
C ASN A 18 -9.03 -8.04 18.26
N GLY A 19 -7.73 -7.73 18.29
CA GLY A 19 -6.70 -8.23 17.38
C GLY A 19 -6.63 -9.76 17.24
N LYS A 20 -7.23 -10.31 16.16
CA LYS A 20 -7.21 -11.73 15.83
C LYS A 20 -6.18 -12.06 14.75
N ARG A 21 -4.93 -12.26 15.19
CA ARG A 21 -3.82 -12.78 14.36
C ARG A 21 -4.22 -14.07 13.62
N LYS A 22 -4.19 -14.05 12.28
CA LYS A 22 -3.77 -15.15 11.36
C LYS A 22 -3.95 -14.75 9.88
N GLY A 23 -2.84 -14.58 9.16
CA GLY A 23 -2.77 -14.29 7.72
C GLY A 23 -1.32 -14.03 7.32
N PHE A 24 -0.91 -14.39 6.09
CA PHE A 24 0.47 -14.31 5.59
C PHE A 24 0.49 -14.27 4.05
N LEU A 25 1.54 -13.67 3.46
CA LEU A 25 2.16 -14.01 2.15
C LEU A 25 1.39 -13.65 0.82
N PRO A 26 1.97 -12.89 -0.18
CA PRO A 26 2.06 -11.38 -0.25
C PRO A 26 2.16 -10.58 -1.68
N ILE A 27 1.67 -9.32 -1.90
CA ILE A 27 1.74 -8.36 -3.15
C ILE A 27 1.92 -6.66 -2.89
N LEU A 28 3.16 -4.89 -3.90
CA LEU A 28 4.24 -3.75 -3.64
C LEU A 28 4.33 -2.53 -4.59
N GLY A 29 4.94 -1.40 -4.15
CA GLY A 29 5.30 -0.27 -5.05
C GLY A 29 6.06 0.99 -4.52
N PHE A 30 6.79 1.00 -3.38
CA PHE A 30 7.66 2.11 -2.86
C PHE A 30 7.79 3.41 -3.70
N GLY A 31 7.16 4.49 -3.25
CA GLY A 31 7.36 5.84 -3.77
C GLY A 31 7.93 6.79 -2.70
N THR A 32 9.07 7.45 -2.98
CA THR A 32 9.56 8.57 -2.16
C THR A 32 9.39 9.89 -2.91
N VAL A 33 8.76 10.88 -2.26
CA VAL A 33 8.66 12.24 -2.79
C VAL A 33 9.98 12.94 -2.52
N SER A 34 10.74 13.26 -3.58
CA SER A 34 11.89 14.14 -3.47
C SER A 34 11.49 15.57 -3.83
N GLU A 35 11.49 16.47 -2.85
CA GLU A 35 11.48 17.91 -3.15
C GLU A 35 12.79 18.28 -3.84
N ASN A 36 12.70 18.81 -5.06
CA ASN A 36 13.85 19.42 -5.72
C ASN A 36 13.39 20.63 -6.54
N SER A 37 13.52 21.82 -5.94
CA SER A 37 13.01 23.06 -6.49
C SER A 37 13.82 23.52 -7.70
N SER A 38 13.27 23.33 -8.89
CA SER A 38 13.78 23.96 -10.11
C SER A 38 12.62 24.51 -10.95
N ASN A 39 12.75 25.77 -11.38
CA ASN A 39 11.65 26.53 -11.96
C ASN A 39 11.21 25.97 -13.33
N SER A 40 10.03 25.34 -13.38
CA SER A 40 9.26 25.22 -14.62
C SER A 40 7.80 25.60 -14.36
N SER A 41 7.26 26.53 -15.15
CA SER A 41 5.90 27.05 -14.99
C SER A 41 4.88 26.11 -15.62
N ILE A 42 4.65 24.96 -15.00
CA ILE A 42 3.67 23.96 -15.45
C ILE A 42 2.29 24.33 -14.89
N LEU A 43 1.38 24.70 -15.79
CA LEU A 43 -0.05 24.82 -15.49
C LEU A 43 -0.65 23.43 -15.24
N THR A 44 -0.67 23.00 -13.98
CA THR A 44 -1.38 21.80 -13.53
C THR A 44 -2.90 21.99 -13.64
N ASN A 45 -3.59 20.95 -14.13
CA ASN A 45 -5.06 20.88 -14.19
C ASN A 45 -5.50 19.53 -13.58
N SER A 46 -4.98 19.19 -12.40
CA SER A 46 -5.63 18.19 -11.58
C SER A 46 -6.99 18.70 -11.12
N GLN A 47 -7.88 17.78 -10.79
CA GLN A 47 -9.18 18.10 -10.18
C GLN A 47 -9.39 17.19 -8.97
N PHE A 48 -9.77 17.81 -7.85
CA PHE A 48 -10.29 17.07 -6.71
C PHE A 48 -11.75 16.67 -6.99
N VAL A 49 -12.10 15.44 -6.62
CA VAL A 49 -13.46 14.93 -6.69
C VAL A 49 -13.82 14.36 -5.33
N THR A 50 -14.95 14.80 -4.79
CA THR A 50 -15.44 14.39 -3.46
C THR A 50 -16.38 13.19 -3.59
N TYR A 51 -16.01 12.08 -2.95
CA TYR A 51 -16.80 10.86 -2.88
C TYR A 51 -17.48 10.74 -1.53
N THR A 52 -18.81 10.67 -1.52
CA THR A 52 -19.64 10.54 -0.32
C THR A 52 -20.54 9.32 -0.46
N THR A 53 -20.44 8.35 0.45
CA THR A 53 -21.13 7.06 0.33
C THR A 53 -22.26 6.89 1.33
N ASN A 54 -23.50 7.03 0.87
CA ASN A 54 -24.71 6.83 1.68
C ASN A 54 -24.81 5.38 2.18
N VAL A 55 -24.53 5.15 3.47
CA VAL A 55 -24.57 3.81 4.10
C VAL A 55 -26.01 3.37 4.43
N THR A 56 -26.84 3.24 3.39
CA THR A 56 -28.19 2.66 3.50
C THR A 56 -28.49 1.78 2.29
N GLY A 57 -28.32 0.46 2.45
CA GLY A 57 -28.95 -0.54 1.58
C GLY A 57 -28.24 -0.86 0.26
N GLY A 58 -26.94 -1.16 0.29
CA GLY A 58 -26.29 -2.03 -0.71
C GLY A 58 -26.12 -1.49 -2.14
N TYR A 59 -26.40 -0.22 -2.40
CA TYR A 59 -26.17 0.41 -3.71
C TYR A 59 -25.37 1.70 -3.55
N ILE A 60 -24.18 1.72 -4.17
CA ILE A 60 -23.35 2.92 -4.30
C ILE A 60 -24.13 3.94 -5.13
N LYS A 61 -24.32 5.15 -4.59
CA LYS A 61 -24.92 6.28 -5.30
C LYS A 61 -23.86 7.35 -5.50
N GLU A 62 -23.40 7.51 -6.73
CA GLU A 62 -22.44 8.54 -7.11
C GLU A 62 -22.94 9.93 -6.64
N ILE A 63 -22.07 10.69 -5.98
CA ILE A 63 -22.27 12.10 -5.62
C ILE A 63 -21.35 12.95 -6.51
N SER A 64 -21.79 14.19 -6.76
CA SER A 64 -21.50 14.92 -8.00
C SER A 64 -20.06 15.42 -8.15
N ILE A 65 -19.54 15.33 -9.38
CA ILE A 65 -18.36 16.09 -9.80
C ILE A 65 -18.70 17.58 -9.76
N SER A 66 -18.03 18.35 -8.89
CA SER A 66 -18.12 19.81 -8.82
C SER A 66 -16.93 20.46 -9.54
N SER A 67 -17.05 20.71 -10.85
CA SER A 67 -16.03 21.41 -11.66
C SER A 67 -16.03 22.94 -11.44
N SER A 68 -16.13 23.40 -10.19
CA SER A 68 -16.23 24.82 -9.83
C SER A 68 -14.87 25.49 -9.64
N LYS A 69 -14.46 26.31 -10.60
CA LYS A 69 -13.49 27.40 -10.39
C LYS A 69 -14.18 28.58 -9.68
N GLU A 70 -14.59 28.39 -8.44
CA GLU A 70 -15.17 29.46 -7.62
C GLU A 70 -14.76 29.31 -6.15
N LYS A 71 -15.04 30.33 -5.34
CA LYS A 71 -14.38 30.54 -4.05
C LYS A 71 -14.69 29.46 -3.02
N GLU A 72 -13.75 29.28 -2.09
CA GLU A 72 -14.03 28.66 -0.80
C GLU A 72 -15.17 29.42 -0.09
N GLU A 73 -16.25 28.71 0.22
CA GLU A 73 -17.37 29.20 1.02
C GLU A 73 -17.74 28.08 2.02
N GLU A 74 -17.68 28.38 3.32
CA GLU A 74 -17.84 27.39 4.39
C GLU A 74 -19.23 26.74 4.35
N THR A 75 -19.31 25.56 3.72
CA THR A 75 -20.58 24.84 3.54
C THR A 75 -20.93 24.14 4.85
N LYS A 76 -21.59 24.87 5.76
CA LYS A 76 -21.87 24.42 7.13
C LYS A 76 -22.83 23.22 7.16
N ILE A 77 -22.28 22.02 7.39
CA ILE A 77 -23.01 20.76 7.38
C ILE A 77 -23.89 20.64 8.64
N THR A 78 -25.17 20.30 8.46
CA THR A 78 -26.12 20.11 9.56
C THR A 78 -26.08 18.68 10.11
N ILE A 79 -25.77 18.56 11.40
CA ILE A 79 -25.47 17.29 12.08
C ILE A 79 -26.76 16.48 12.35
N ALA A 80 -26.85 15.26 11.80
CA ALA A 80 -27.85 14.25 12.16
C ALA A 80 -27.49 12.84 11.65
N ASN A 81 -26.89 12.74 10.46
CA ASN A 81 -26.32 11.51 9.89
C ASN A 81 -25.08 11.91 9.08
N ALA A 82 -23.90 11.89 9.70
CA ALA A 82 -22.66 12.15 8.98
C ALA A 82 -22.36 10.98 8.01
N ILE A 83 -22.03 11.30 6.77
CA ILE A 83 -21.84 10.30 5.70
C ILE A 83 -20.34 10.14 5.45
N PRO A 84 -19.79 8.91 5.45
CA PRO A 84 -18.39 8.67 5.11
C PRO A 84 -18.04 9.35 3.78
N THR A 85 -17.01 10.20 3.80
CA THR A 85 -16.62 11.02 2.65
C THR A 85 -15.10 11.05 2.50
N ALA A 86 -14.62 10.98 1.27
CA ALA A 86 -13.21 11.09 0.90
C ALA A 86 -13.02 12.00 -0.32
N LYS A 87 -11.98 12.83 -0.31
CA LYS A 87 -11.50 13.55 -1.51
C LYS A 87 -10.48 12.67 -2.23
N VAL A 88 -10.51 12.65 -3.55
CA VAL A 88 -9.44 12.06 -4.37
C VAL A 88 -9.05 13.02 -5.49
N GLU A 89 -7.78 13.00 -5.89
CA GLU A 89 -7.25 13.84 -6.96
C GLU A 89 -7.14 13.03 -8.26
N ILE A 90 -7.56 13.58 -9.40
CA ILE A 90 -7.41 12.97 -10.72
C ILE A 90 -6.72 13.91 -11.72
N ASP A 91 -5.95 13.32 -12.65
CA ASP A 91 -5.57 14.00 -13.87
C ASP A 91 -6.63 13.80 -14.97
N THR A 92 -7.13 14.93 -15.48
CA THR A 92 -8.14 15.00 -16.53
C THR A 92 -7.55 14.97 -17.94
N ARG A 93 -6.24 15.20 -18.09
CA ARG A 93 -5.57 15.37 -19.40
C ARG A 93 -4.76 14.17 -19.86
N THR A 94 -4.17 13.36 -18.98
CA THR A 94 -3.54 12.09 -19.39
C THR A 94 -4.54 11.21 -20.14
N ARG A 95 -4.04 10.47 -21.13
CA ARG A 95 -4.72 9.30 -21.66
C ARG A 95 -4.22 8.10 -20.85
N GLU A 96 -5.12 7.23 -20.40
CA GLU A 96 -4.70 5.89 -19.97
C GLU A 96 -4.38 5.11 -21.25
N ASP A 97 -3.14 5.25 -21.72
CA ASP A 97 -2.56 4.35 -22.70
C ASP A 97 -2.22 3.00 -22.04
N PHE A 98 -1.95 1.97 -22.84
CA PHE A 98 -1.73 0.63 -22.30
C PHE A 98 -0.51 0.59 -21.38
N ASN A 99 -0.70 0.09 -20.17
CA ASN A 99 0.32 0.03 -19.13
C ASN A 99 0.51 -1.43 -18.66
N TYR A 100 1.76 -1.88 -18.58
CA TYR A 100 2.13 -3.20 -18.08
C TYR A 100 2.23 -3.29 -16.54
N GLN A 101 2.20 -2.16 -15.84
CA GLN A 101 2.22 -2.14 -14.37
C GLN A 101 1.01 -2.87 -13.79
N THR A 102 1.27 -3.94 -13.03
CA THR A 102 0.25 -4.73 -12.31
C THR A 102 -0.11 -4.14 -10.94
N ILE A 103 0.61 -3.09 -10.52
CA ILE A 103 0.49 -2.47 -9.21
C ILE A 103 0.50 -0.94 -9.39
N ARG A 104 -0.13 -0.23 -8.47
CA ARG A 104 -0.13 1.24 -8.40
C ARG A 104 0.35 1.67 -7.03
N ASN A 105 1.39 2.49 -7.01
CA ASN A 105 1.64 3.40 -5.90
C ASN A 105 0.65 4.57 -6.03
N ILE A 106 -0.04 4.90 -4.94
CA ILE A 106 -0.99 6.03 -4.87
C ILE A 106 -0.61 6.86 -3.64
N PRO A 107 -0.10 8.09 -3.82
CA PRO A 107 0.20 8.98 -2.72
C PRO A 107 -1.02 9.28 -1.85
N VAL A 108 -0.78 9.35 -0.55
CA VAL A 108 -1.73 9.71 0.50
C VAL A 108 -1.25 11.05 1.07
N ASP A 109 -2.13 12.04 1.11
CA ASP A 109 -1.84 13.39 1.61
C ASP A 109 -3.16 14.05 1.99
N MET A 110 -3.53 13.94 3.26
CA MET A 110 -4.92 14.08 3.70
C MET A 110 -5.04 14.60 5.14
N ILE A 111 -6.00 15.49 5.36
CA ILE A 111 -6.47 15.86 6.71
C ILE A 111 -7.68 15.00 7.07
N VAL A 112 -7.71 14.51 8.31
CA VAL A 112 -8.77 13.67 8.86
C VAL A 112 -9.71 14.54 9.69
N TYR A 113 -10.98 14.55 9.31
CA TYR A 113 -12.02 15.33 9.98
C TYR A 113 -13.05 14.44 10.66
N ASP A 114 -13.55 14.90 11.81
CA ASP A 114 -14.68 14.30 12.50
C ASP A 114 -16.03 14.64 11.83
N SER A 115 -17.13 14.12 12.38
CA SER A 115 -18.49 14.37 11.91
C SER A 115 -18.96 15.84 12.00
N ASN A 116 -18.19 16.71 12.68
CA ASN A 116 -18.46 18.14 12.85
C ASN A 116 -17.56 19.03 11.97
N GLY A 117 -16.58 18.47 11.25
CA GLY A 117 -15.58 19.21 10.48
C GLY A 117 -14.38 19.70 11.28
N SER A 118 -14.17 19.18 12.49
CA SER A 118 -12.95 19.41 13.29
C SER A 118 -11.88 18.41 12.87
N PHE A 119 -10.62 18.85 12.76
CA PHE A 119 -9.52 17.94 12.48
C PHE A 119 -9.26 16.99 13.68
N MET A 120 -8.78 15.79 13.41
CA MET A 120 -8.59 14.72 14.40
C MET A 120 -7.09 14.46 14.66
N PRO A 121 -6.45 15.14 15.62
CA PRO A 121 -5.02 14.96 15.92
C PRO A 121 -4.77 13.70 16.78
N ASN A 122 -3.52 13.21 16.81
CA ASN A 122 -3.06 12.08 17.62
C ASN A 122 -3.99 10.85 17.50
N THR A 123 -4.42 10.54 16.27
CA THR A 123 -5.46 9.56 15.96
C THR A 123 -4.92 8.54 14.95
N LEU A 124 -5.02 7.24 15.25
CA LEU A 124 -4.56 6.19 14.34
C LEU A 124 -5.48 6.06 13.13
N ILE A 125 -4.92 6.29 11.94
CA ILE A 125 -5.53 6.01 10.64
C ILE A 125 -5.02 4.67 10.15
N THR A 126 -5.93 3.84 9.67
CA THR A 126 -5.62 2.59 8.96
C THR A 126 -6.30 2.60 7.60
N ILE A 127 -5.58 2.29 6.52
CA ILE A 127 -6.19 2.02 5.20
C ILE A 127 -5.98 0.54 4.86
N THR A 128 -7.02 -0.10 4.31
CA THR A 128 -7.03 -1.52 3.97
C THR A 128 -7.44 -1.79 2.52
N ASP A 129 -6.96 -2.89 1.94
CA ASP A 129 -7.33 -3.36 0.59
C ASP A 129 -8.70 -4.08 0.53
N GLY A 130 -9.53 -3.89 1.56
CA GLY A 130 -10.85 -4.49 1.71
C GLY A 130 -11.85 -4.06 0.65
N SER A 131 -12.25 -5.02 -0.19
CA SER A 131 -13.53 -4.98 -0.91
C SER A 131 -14.58 -5.75 -0.10
N PRO A 132 -15.88 -5.35 -0.11
CA PRO A 132 -16.97 -6.14 0.50
C PRO A 132 -17.19 -7.54 -0.13
N THR A 133 -16.35 -7.96 -1.08
CA THR A 133 -16.30 -9.30 -1.66
C THR A 133 -15.14 -10.17 -1.15
N ASN A 134 -14.21 -9.63 -0.37
CA ASN A 134 -13.01 -10.34 0.10
C ASN A 134 -13.16 -10.79 1.56
N SER A 135 -12.73 -12.03 1.85
CA SER A 135 -12.73 -12.59 3.22
C SER A 135 -11.48 -12.22 4.03
N GLU A 136 -10.48 -11.62 3.37
CA GLU A 136 -9.21 -11.19 3.94
C GLU A 136 -9.09 -9.68 3.71
N ILE A 137 -8.82 -8.94 4.79
CA ILE A 137 -8.66 -7.48 4.81
C ILE A 137 -7.21 -7.23 5.21
N ASN A 138 -6.40 -6.67 4.30
CA ASN A 138 -4.99 -6.41 4.59
C ASN A 138 -4.76 -4.93 4.85
N ILE A 139 -3.96 -4.63 5.86
CA ILE A 139 -3.48 -3.28 6.16
C ILE A 139 -2.42 -2.88 5.13
N ILE A 140 -2.64 -1.74 4.47
CA ILE A 140 -1.75 -1.17 3.44
C ILE A 140 -1.26 0.24 3.80
N PHE A 141 -1.76 0.83 4.88
CA PHE A 141 -1.31 2.10 5.46
C PHE A 141 -1.64 2.14 6.95
N GLN A 142 -0.72 2.61 7.78
CA GLN A 142 -0.99 3.04 9.15
C GLN A 142 -0.16 4.29 9.47
N GLN A 143 -0.80 5.27 10.10
CA GLN A 143 -0.16 6.50 10.59
C GLN A 143 -1.03 7.15 11.67
N VAL A 144 -0.41 7.62 12.76
CA VAL A 144 -1.02 8.53 13.73
C VAL A 144 -1.02 9.95 13.15
N THR A 145 -2.18 10.60 13.13
CA THR A 145 -2.30 11.99 12.68
C THR A 145 -1.45 12.94 13.53
N ASN A 146 -0.84 13.93 12.87
CA ASN A 146 -0.13 14.99 13.57
C ASN A 146 -1.09 15.96 14.31
N SER A 147 -0.55 17.01 14.93
CA SER A 147 -1.32 18.02 15.68
C SER A 147 -2.36 18.80 14.86
N GLU A 148 -2.34 18.69 13.52
CA GLU A 148 -3.26 19.34 12.58
C GLU A 148 -4.25 18.33 11.95
N GLY A 149 -4.23 17.07 12.40
CA GLY A 149 -5.05 15.99 11.86
C GLY A 149 -4.56 15.43 10.51
N HIS A 150 -3.33 15.75 10.09
CA HIS A 150 -2.77 15.38 8.79
C HIS A 150 -1.95 14.08 8.85
N VAL A 151 -2.01 13.30 7.76
CA VAL A 151 -1.19 12.11 7.47
C VAL A 151 -0.72 12.13 6.01
N SER A 152 0.46 11.58 5.74
CA SER A 152 1.08 11.61 4.41
C SER A 152 2.03 10.44 4.16
N GLY A 153 1.92 9.84 2.97
CA GLY A 153 2.77 8.73 2.51
C GLY A 153 2.29 8.21 1.16
N SER A 154 2.22 6.88 1.00
CA SER A 154 1.60 6.25 -0.17
C SER A 154 1.07 4.85 0.16
N ILE A 155 0.04 4.41 -0.56
CA ILE A 155 -0.39 3.01 -0.59
C ILE A 155 0.05 2.31 -1.86
N ASP A 156 0.33 1.02 -1.74
CA ASP A 156 0.61 0.14 -2.87
C ASP A 156 -0.50 -0.89 -3.04
N VAL A 157 -1.12 -0.89 -4.22
CA VAL A 157 -2.34 -1.66 -4.49
C VAL A 157 -2.33 -2.28 -5.87
N ASN A 158 -2.73 -3.55 -5.98
CA ASN A 158 -2.84 -4.23 -7.26
C ASN A 158 -3.82 -3.48 -8.19
N THR A 159 -3.57 -3.47 -9.51
CA THR A 159 -4.47 -2.81 -10.48
C THR A 159 -5.87 -3.41 -10.54
N SER A 160 -6.07 -4.63 -10.01
CA SER A 160 -7.38 -5.25 -9.81
C SER A 160 -8.21 -4.64 -8.67
N VAL A 161 -7.58 -3.98 -7.68
CA VAL A 161 -8.26 -3.35 -6.54
C VAL A 161 -8.96 -2.07 -7.02
N THR A 162 -10.28 -2.00 -6.86
CA THR A 162 -11.10 -0.86 -7.32
C THR A 162 -11.44 0.14 -6.22
N GLN A 163 -11.34 -0.27 -4.96
CA GLN A 163 -11.68 0.51 -3.76
C GLN A 163 -10.74 0.08 -2.62
N VAL A 164 -10.41 1.00 -1.72
CA VAL A 164 -9.81 0.73 -0.40
C VAL A 164 -10.71 1.31 0.69
N GLU A 165 -10.54 0.87 1.93
CA GLU A 165 -11.34 1.37 3.06
C GLU A 165 -10.43 1.94 4.14
N ALA A 166 -10.65 3.20 4.51
CA ALA A 166 -9.92 3.91 5.56
C ALA A 166 -10.77 4.01 6.83
N SER A 167 -10.18 3.76 7.99
CA SER A 167 -10.85 3.85 9.29
C SER A 167 -9.98 4.52 10.35
N VAL A 168 -10.65 5.10 11.35
CA VAL A 168 -10.05 5.56 12.60
C VAL A 168 -10.23 4.48 13.66
N CYS A 169 -9.22 4.28 14.52
CA CYS A 169 -9.37 3.57 15.79
C CYS A 169 -8.91 4.47 16.96
N ILE A 170 -9.62 4.39 18.10
CA ILE A 170 -9.25 4.98 19.39
C ILE A 170 -9.67 3.97 20.47
N GLY A 171 -8.70 3.33 21.14
CA GLY A 171 -8.94 2.21 22.04
C GLY A 171 -9.75 1.08 21.38
N ASP A 172 -10.71 0.52 22.13
CA ASP A 172 -11.65 -0.50 21.63
C ASP A 172 -12.63 0.00 20.55
N SER A 173 -12.65 1.30 20.23
CA SER A 173 -13.62 1.92 19.32
C SER A 173 -13.04 2.15 17.93
N SER A 174 -13.70 1.61 16.90
CA SER A 174 -13.38 1.88 15.48
C SER A 174 -14.52 2.66 14.81
N SER A 175 -14.19 3.48 13.81
CA SER A 175 -15.17 4.21 13.02
C SER A 175 -15.96 3.30 12.07
N ILE A 176 -17.03 3.84 11.47
CA ILE A 176 -17.50 3.29 10.18
C ILE A 176 -16.37 3.54 9.16
N PRO A 177 -15.97 2.54 8.34
CA PRO A 177 -14.97 2.77 7.30
C PRO A 177 -15.45 3.78 6.25
N VAL A 178 -14.50 4.58 5.76
CA VAL A 178 -14.64 5.48 4.62
C VAL A 178 -14.15 4.74 3.37
N PRO A 179 -15.04 4.34 2.44
CA PRO A 179 -14.64 3.72 1.18
C PRO A 179 -14.08 4.76 0.20
N ILE A 180 -12.88 4.51 -0.29
CA ILE A 180 -12.13 5.40 -1.19
C ILE A 180 -12.01 4.69 -2.56
N PRO A 181 -12.69 5.18 -3.61
CA PRO A 181 -12.63 4.56 -4.93
C PRO A 181 -11.28 4.84 -5.60
N LEU A 182 -10.56 3.78 -5.97
CA LEU A 182 -9.28 3.89 -6.69
C LEU A 182 -9.44 4.15 -8.19
N ARG A 183 -10.69 4.15 -8.68
CA ARG A 183 -11.07 4.50 -10.05
C ARG A 183 -12.40 5.25 -10.05
N VAL A 184 -12.50 6.29 -10.87
CA VAL A 184 -13.65 7.22 -10.91
C VAL A 184 -14.26 7.31 -12.30
N ASN A 185 -15.58 7.49 -12.40
CA ASN A 185 -16.25 7.75 -13.66
C ASN A 185 -16.24 9.25 -13.99
N THR A 186 -15.70 9.63 -15.14
CA THR A 186 -15.74 11.02 -15.62
C THR A 186 -16.83 11.21 -16.67
N CYS A 187 -17.58 12.30 -16.52
CA CYS A 187 -18.68 12.70 -17.38
C CYS A 187 -18.27 13.97 -18.15
N LYS A 188 -18.56 14.05 -19.45
CA LYS A 188 -18.34 15.28 -20.22
C LYS A 188 -19.54 16.19 -20.02
N GLU A 189 -19.32 17.47 -19.72
CA GLU A 189 -20.34 18.48 -19.34
C GLU A 189 -21.49 18.70 -20.35
N LYS A 190 -21.47 18.03 -21.51
CA LYS A 190 -22.48 18.13 -22.58
C LYS A 190 -23.02 16.77 -23.07
N GLU A 191 -22.67 15.66 -22.40
CA GLU A 191 -23.22 14.33 -22.66
C GLU A 191 -23.67 13.69 -21.34
N ASN A 192 -24.96 13.36 -21.21
CA ASN A 192 -25.54 12.64 -20.06
C ASN A 192 -25.15 11.13 -20.07
N ASN A 193 -23.89 10.83 -20.38
CA ASN A 193 -23.37 9.49 -20.58
C ASN A 193 -21.88 9.49 -20.21
N CYS A 194 -21.59 9.13 -18.97
CA CYS A 194 -20.24 9.07 -18.42
C CYS A 194 -19.50 7.87 -19.02
N LYS A 195 -18.44 8.15 -19.79
CA LYS A 195 -17.83 7.20 -20.75
C LYS A 195 -16.36 6.89 -20.50
N THR A 196 -15.75 7.48 -19.47
CA THR A 196 -14.31 7.32 -19.25
C THR A 196 -14.03 7.18 -17.76
N THR A 197 -13.71 5.95 -17.35
CA THR A 197 -13.16 5.68 -16.03
C THR A 197 -11.70 6.14 -15.98
N LYS A 198 -11.28 6.70 -14.85
CA LYS A 198 -9.92 7.19 -14.57
C LYS A 198 -9.38 6.55 -13.30
N GLY A 199 -8.10 6.21 -13.25
CA GLY A 199 -7.39 5.99 -11.98
C GLY A 199 -7.29 7.28 -11.17
N ILE A 200 -7.31 7.17 -9.84
CA ILE A 200 -6.93 8.29 -8.97
C ILE A 200 -5.41 8.48 -8.96
N THR A 201 -4.99 9.72 -8.69
CA THR A 201 -3.59 10.16 -8.60
C THR A 201 -3.16 10.51 -7.18
N LYS A 202 -4.09 10.79 -6.28
CA LYS A 202 -3.85 11.03 -4.85
C LYS A 202 -5.10 10.70 -4.01
N ILE A 203 -4.91 10.21 -2.80
CA ILE A 203 -5.93 10.17 -1.74
C ILE A 203 -5.79 11.46 -0.92
N GLY A 204 -6.89 12.20 -0.77
CA GLY A 204 -6.98 13.41 0.03
C GLY A 204 -7.95 13.26 1.21
N ASP A 205 -8.31 14.39 1.82
CA ASP A 205 -9.06 14.49 3.08
C ASP A 205 -10.25 13.52 3.22
N ILE A 206 -10.44 12.99 4.43
CA ILE A 206 -11.60 12.18 4.78
C ILE A 206 -12.43 12.83 5.90
N ILE A 207 -13.75 12.65 5.82
CA ILE A 207 -14.69 12.95 6.92
C ILE A 207 -15.16 11.61 7.47
N VAL A 208 -14.83 11.36 8.73
CA VAL A 208 -15.08 10.09 9.42
C VAL A 208 -16.28 10.24 10.35
N PRO A 209 -17.38 9.50 10.16
CA PRO A 209 -18.52 9.55 11.05
C PRO A 209 -18.22 8.78 12.33
N VAL A 210 -17.72 9.50 13.33
CA VAL A 210 -17.40 9.00 14.67
C VAL A 210 -18.38 9.51 15.72
N ASP A 211 -18.73 8.64 16.67
CA ASP A 211 -19.53 8.93 17.87
C ASP A 211 -18.73 8.55 19.13
N PHE A 212 -17.66 9.31 19.38
CA PHE A 212 -16.73 9.05 20.50
C PHE A 212 -17.22 9.55 21.86
N ASN A 213 -18.53 9.71 22.06
CA ASN A 213 -19.13 10.15 23.34
C ASN A 213 -18.94 9.16 24.52
N ARG A 214 -18.06 8.14 24.40
CA ARG A 214 -17.94 6.98 25.31
C ARG A 214 -16.55 6.38 25.50
N VAL A 215 -15.45 7.01 25.06
CA VAL A 215 -14.09 6.50 25.34
C VAL A 215 -13.67 6.84 26.77
N GLU A 216 -14.29 6.19 27.76
CA GLU A 216 -13.90 6.26 29.20
C GLU A 216 -12.79 5.24 29.54
N THR A 217 -12.41 4.38 28.59
CA THR A 217 -11.32 3.41 28.74
C THR A 217 -9.98 4.13 28.81
N LYS A 218 -9.21 3.91 29.88
CA LYS A 218 -7.80 4.31 29.95
C LYS A 218 -7.02 3.51 28.90
N ILE A 219 -6.65 4.16 27.81
CA ILE A 219 -5.71 3.65 26.82
C ILE A 219 -4.37 3.35 27.52
N THR A 220 -3.69 2.32 27.04
CA THR A 220 -2.30 2.03 27.42
C THR A 220 -1.45 2.06 26.16
N ASP A 221 -0.27 2.61 26.36
CA ASP A 221 0.81 2.93 25.43
C ASP A 221 2.04 2.75 26.34
N GLU A 222 2.64 1.56 26.33
CA GLU A 222 3.67 1.17 27.31
C GLU A 222 5.04 1.80 27.01
N ASP A 223 5.34 2.13 25.74
CA ASP A 223 6.62 2.70 25.33
C ASP A 223 6.61 4.22 25.01
N GLY A 224 5.45 4.80 24.69
CA GLY A 224 5.27 6.23 24.44
C GLY A 224 5.41 6.67 22.97
N ASP A 225 5.35 5.76 22.00
CA ASP A 225 5.31 6.04 20.54
C ASP A 225 4.06 6.84 20.11
N GLY A 226 2.95 6.68 20.84
CA GLY A 226 1.66 7.33 20.55
C GLY A 226 0.63 6.43 19.85
N VAL A 227 0.84 5.11 19.86
CA VAL A 227 -0.11 4.09 19.38
C VAL A 227 -0.56 3.21 20.56
N ASP A 228 -1.88 3.01 20.70
CA ASP A 228 -2.46 2.12 21.70
C ASP A 228 -1.89 0.68 21.61
N ASP A 229 -1.50 0.04 22.73
CA ASP A 229 -0.89 -1.31 22.77
C ASP A 229 -1.69 -2.39 22.00
N ILE A 230 -3.01 -2.18 21.87
CA ILE A 230 -3.95 -3.10 21.20
C ILE A 230 -3.92 -2.97 19.67
N MET A 231 -3.48 -1.83 19.16
CA MET A 231 -3.33 -1.52 17.74
C MET A 231 -1.87 -1.59 17.27
N ASP A 232 -0.93 -1.53 18.22
CA ASP A 232 0.50 -1.67 17.99
C ASP A 232 0.92 -3.13 17.66
N PHE A 233 1.90 -3.29 16.78
CA PHE A 233 2.59 -4.55 16.49
C PHE A 233 3.76 -4.83 17.47
N TYR A 234 4.28 -3.78 18.11
CA TYR A 234 5.59 -3.66 18.74
C TYR A 234 5.64 -2.91 20.11
N PRO A 235 4.64 -3.03 21.02
CA PRO A 235 4.42 -2.13 22.20
C PRO A 235 5.51 -2.10 23.31
N ASP A 236 6.68 -2.69 23.06
CA ASP A 236 7.87 -2.64 23.91
C ASP A 236 9.01 -1.79 23.27
N ASN A 237 8.77 -1.03 22.19
CA ASN A 237 9.81 -0.44 21.33
C ASN A 237 9.38 0.89 20.64
N PRO A 238 9.71 2.07 21.21
CA PRO A 238 9.15 3.37 20.84
C PRO A 238 9.75 3.99 19.55
N ASN A 239 10.19 3.13 18.63
CA ASN A 239 10.71 3.47 17.31
C ASN A 239 10.03 2.66 16.19
N LYS A 240 9.12 1.73 16.52
CA LYS A 240 8.35 0.95 15.53
C LYS A 240 6.99 0.65 16.15
N ALA A 241 5.91 0.97 15.45
CA ALA A 241 4.54 0.62 15.83
C ALA A 241 3.85 -0.30 14.81
N PHE A 242 4.10 -0.07 13.52
CA PHE A 242 3.37 -0.75 12.45
C PHE A 242 4.22 -1.79 11.73
N LYS A 243 3.54 -2.79 11.18
CA LYS A 243 4.12 -3.73 10.21
C LYS A 243 3.30 -3.74 8.93
N ILE A 244 3.70 -2.93 7.96
CA ILE A 244 3.10 -2.99 6.64
C ILE A 244 3.68 -4.18 5.86
N ARG A 245 2.76 -4.77 5.11
CA ARG A 245 2.97 -5.80 4.14
C ARG A 245 1.97 -5.52 3.00
N PHE A 246 2.19 -4.50 2.14
CA PHE A 246 2.46 -4.97 0.77
C PHE A 246 3.88 -5.52 0.92
N PRO A 247 4.04 -6.84 1.02
CA PRO A 247 3.23 -7.77 0.25
C PRO A 247 2.09 -8.42 1.08
N SER A 248 0.84 -8.23 0.64
CA SER A 248 -0.38 -8.62 1.39
C SER A 248 -0.75 -10.09 1.23
N THR A 249 -1.33 -10.52 0.10
CA THR A 249 -1.47 -11.96 -0.27
C THR A 249 -0.99 -12.35 -1.70
N GLY A 250 -0.40 -13.55 -1.90
CA GLY A 250 0.21 -14.02 -3.18
C GLY A 250 1.71 -14.43 -3.13
N VAL A 251 2.49 -13.92 -4.10
CA VAL A 251 3.95 -13.56 -4.10
C VAL A 251 4.22 -12.74 -5.36
N ASN A 252 5.07 -11.71 -5.27
CA ASN A 252 5.56 -11.04 -6.47
C ASN A 252 6.44 -12.02 -7.27
N THR A 253 6.26 -12.09 -8.58
CA THR A 253 7.18 -12.80 -9.49
C THR A 253 7.78 -11.77 -10.44
N ILE A 254 9.11 -11.72 -10.52
CA ILE A 254 9.85 -10.82 -11.40
C ILE A 254 10.71 -11.67 -12.33
N SER A 255 10.46 -11.56 -13.63
CA SER A 255 11.25 -12.17 -14.70
C SER A 255 12.08 -11.12 -15.43
N TYR A 256 13.26 -11.52 -15.89
CA TYR A 256 14.16 -10.74 -16.72
C TYR A 256 14.47 -11.52 -18.02
N GLU A 257 14.74 -10.80 -19.11
CA GLU A 257 15.51 -11.27 -20.28
C GLU A 257 16.96 -10.79 -20.10
N ASP A 258 17.96 -11.53 -20.60
CA ASP A 258 19.37 -11.16 -20.41
C ASP A 258 20.02 -10.37 -21.58
N LEU A 259 19.42 -10.40 -22.78
CA LEU A 259 20.05 -9.90 -24.01
C LEU A 259 19.95 -8.37 -24.24
N PHE A 260 19.64 -7.56 -23.22
CA PHE A 260 19.56 -6.10 -23.34
C PHE A 260 20.86 -5.51 -23.94
N PRO A 261 20.80 -4.59 -24.94
CA PRO A 261 19.63 -3.84 -25.43
C PRO A 261 18.82 -4.52 -26.54
N SER A 262 19.07 -5.80 -26.85
CA SER A 262 18.12 -6.61 -27.63
C SER A 262 16.89 -6.95 -26.79
N ALA A 263 15.78 -7.31 -27.45
CA ALA A 263 14.52 -7.66 -26.79
C ALA A 263 14.45 -9.14 -26.31
N GLY A 264 15.54 -9.89 -26.43
CA GLY A 264 15.59 -11.33 -26.11
C GLY A 264 14.81 -12.20 -27.10
N ASP A 265 14.33 -13.36 -26.65
CA ASP A 265 13.32 -14.16 -27.37
C ASP A 265 11.92 -14.10 -26.71
N ALA A 266 11.82 -13.38 -25.58
CA ALA A 266 10.61 -13.01 -24.86
C ALA A 266 9.85 -14.20 -24.24
N ASP A 267 10.55 -15.28 -23.88
CA ASP A 267 9.98 -16.39 -23.10
C ASP A 267 9.96 -16.12 -21.56
N LEU A 268 10.64 -15.06 -21.11
CA LEU A 268 10.65 -14.51 -19.75
C LEU A 268 11.10 -15.50 -18.67
N ASN A 269 12.04 -16.40 -18.96
CA ASN A 269 12.62 -17.30 -17.94
C ASN A 269 14.15 -17.24 -17.76
N ASP A 270 14.90 -16.36 -18.45
CA ASP A 270 16.37 -16.23 -18.32
C ASP A 270 16.83 -16.09 -16.86
N TYR A 271 16.14 -15.25 -16.10
CA TYR A 271 16.25 -15.19 -14.64
C TYR A 271 14.90 -14.81 -14.04
N THR A 272 14.31 -15.69 -13.23
CA THR A 272 13.02 -15.45 -12.55
C THR A 272 13.16 -15.60 -11.05
N ILE A 273 12.70 -14.60 -10.31
CA ILE A 273 12.59 -14.63 -8.85
C ILE A 273 11.14 -14.55 -8.39
N GLN A 274 10.85 -15.18 -7.26
CA GLN A 274 9.70 -14.86 -6.42
C GLN A 274 10.17 -14.04 -5.22
N THR A 275 9.43 -13.00 -4.86
CA THR A 275 9.84 -12.07 -3.81
C THR A 275 8.69 -11.58 -2.95
N TYR A 276 9.03 -11.26 -1.70
CA TYR A 276 8.20 -10.48 -0.81
C TYR A 276 9.08 -9.59 0.07
N MET A 277 8.57 -8.45 0.53
CA MET A 277 9.23 -7.61 1.52
C MET A 277 8.36 -7.48 2.79
N GLU A 278 8.79 -6.64 3.71
CA GLU A 278 8.12 -6.32 4.97
C GLU A 278 8.67 -4.98 5.42
N GLU A 279 7.82 -4.10 5.94
CA GLU A 279 8.21 -2.79 6.44
C GLU A 279 7.79 -2.68 7.90
N ASP A 280 8.73 -2.31 8.77
CA ASP A 280 8.41 -1.74 10.07
C ASP A 280 8.40 -0.22 9.95
N LEU A 281 7.40 0.41 10.56
CA LEU A 281 7.23 1.86 10.57
C LEU A 281 6.96 2.33 12.00
N ASN A 282 7.38 3.55 12.35
CA ASN A 282 7.02 4.17 13.63
C ASN A 282 5.54 4.65 13.63
N GLY A 283 5.04 5.15 14.76
CA GLY A 283 3.69 5.74 14.87
C GLY A 283 3.40 6.84 13.83
N LYS A 284 4.42 7.50 13.27
CA LYS A 284 4.27 8.50 12.19
C LYS A 284 4.25 7.89 10.78
N GLY A 285 4.25 6.57 10.62
CA GLY A 285 4.28 5.93 9.30
C GLY A 285 5.60 6.09 8.54
N GLU A 286 6.68 6.47 9.22
CA GLU A 286 8.02 6.57 8.64
C GLU A 286 8.69 5.18 8.66
N VAL A 287 9.22 4.69 7.53
CA VAL A 287 9.84 3.36 7.44
C VAL A 287 11.17 3.32 8.19
N VAL A 288 11.28 2.37 9.15
CA VAL A 288 12.41 2.18 10.06
C VAL A 288 13.22 0.91 9.75
N GLU A 289 12.57 -0.16 9.26
CA GLU A 289 13.28 -1.35 8.77
C GLU A 289 12.55 -1.98 7.59
N ILE A 290 13.28 -2.26 6.51
CA ILE A 290 12.79 -3.07 5.40
C ILE A 290 13.41 -4.47 5.51
N ARG A 291 12.60 -5.53 5.32
CA ARG A 291 13.06 -6.92 5.18
C ARG A 291 12.65 -7.48 3.83
N GLY A 292 13.60 -7.68 2.93
CA GLY A 292 13.37 -8.29 1.61
C GLY A 292 13.61 -9.81 1.62
N TYR A 293 12.77 -10.57 0.91
CA TYR A 293 12.84 -12.01 0.75
C TYR A 293 12.79 -12.34 -0.73
N TYR A 294 13.74 -13.12 -1.23
CA TYR A 294 13.91 -13.37 -2.67
C TYR A 294 14.32 -14.82 -2.91
N GLN A 295 13.50 -15.57 -3.66
CA GLN A 295 13.80 -16.93 -4.07
C GLN A 295 14.00 -17.01 -5.58
N HIS A 296 15.13 -17.59 -6.00
CA HIS A 296 15.38 -17.90 -7.42
C HIS A 296 14.53 -19.12 -7.83
N VAL A 297 13.73 -19.03 -8.90
CA VAL A 297 12.75 -20.08 -9.29
C VAL A 297 12.85 -20.59 -10.73
N ALA A 298 13.45 -19.82 -11.66
CA ALA A 298 13.78 -20.28 -13.01
C ALA A 298 15.02 -19.56 -13.57
N LYS A 299 15.77 -20.25 -14.45
CA LYS A 299 16.89 -19.70 -15.22
C LYS A 299 17.07 -20.42 -16.56
N GLY A 300 16.58 -19.90 -17.68
CA GLY A 300 16.76 -20.49 -19.02
C GLY A 300 18.10 -20.22 -19.68
N ALA A 301 18.62 -19.02 -19.48
CA ALA A 301 19.83 -18.48 -20.10
C ALA A 301 21.11 -19.32 -19.94
N ASP A 302 22.12 -19.05 -20.77
CA ASP A 302 23.50 -19.53 -20.61
C ASP A 302 24.42 -18.57 -19.82
N TYR A 303 24.06 -17.29 -19.65
CA TYR A 303 24.90 -16.31 -18.91
C TYR A 303 24.81 -16.43 -17.38
N ASP A 304 25.78 -15.86 -16.65
CA ASP A 304 25.85 -15.92 -15.18
C ASP A 304 25.28 -14.64 -14.55
N HIS A 305 24.02 -14.66 -14.12
CA HIS A 305 23.34 -13.50 -13.51
C HIS A 305 23.61 -13.37 -12.01
N THR A 306 23.44 -12.14 -11.49
CA THR A 306 23.34 -11.83 -10.05
C THR A 306 22.14 -10.90 -9.83
N LEU A 307 21.46 -11.04 -8.69
CA LEU A 307 20.41 -10.11 -8.27
C LEU A 307 21.01 -9.08 -7.31
N ASN A 308 20.88 -7.81 -7.66
CA ASN A 308 21.33 -6.68 -6.86
C ASN A 308 20.13 -5.73 -6.64
N LEU A 309 20.04 -5.11 -5.46
CA LEU A 309 19.04 -4.10 -5.15
C LEU A 309 19.70 -2.73 -5.01
N ARG A 310 19.26 -1.77 -5.82
CA ARG A 310 19.63 -0.36 -5.71
C ARG A 310 18.55 0.37 -4.92
N LEU A 311 18.93 1.22 -3.96
CA LEU A 311 18.00 2.12 -3.27
C LEU A 311 18.15 3.55 -3.83
N PRO A 312 17.13 4.43 -3.68
CA PRO A 312 17.25 5.84 -4.08
C PRO A 312 18.38 6.57 -3.32
N ASP A 313 19.03 7.55 -3.95
CA ASP A 313 20.14 8.34 -3.39
C ASP A 313 19.78 9.13 -2.11
N SER A 314 18.48 9.33 -1.88
CA SER A 314 17.85 9.93 -0.70
C SER A 314 17.70 8.96 0.47
N VAL A 315 17.89 7.65 0.27
CA VAL A 315 17.77 6.64 1.32
C VAL A 315 19.14 6.35 1.93
N GLU A 316 19.24 6.63 3.22
CA GLU A 316 20.36 6.22 4.07
C GLU A 316 19.87 5.08 5.00
N ILE A 317 20.76 4.13 5.29
CA ILE A 317 20.51 2.90 6.06
C ILE A 317 21.67 2.64 7.03
N GLU A 318 21.38 2.21 8.26
CA GLU A 318 22.41 1.85 9.26
C GLU A 318 23.21 0.62 8.82
N SER A 319 22.55 -0.34 8.18
CA SER A 319 23.20 -1.55 7.71
C SER A 319 22.44 -2.27 6.58
N PHE A 320 23.15 -3.18 5.92
CA PHE A 320 22.59 -4.20 5.04
C PHE A 320 23.05 -5.57 5.56
N GLU A 321 22.12 -6.38 6.06
CA GLU A 321 22.36 -7.80 6.35
C GLU A 321 21.68 -8.66 5.28
N SER A 322 22.38 -9.65 4.72
CA SER A 322 21.77 -10.70 3.92
C SER A 322 22.09 -12.09 4.48
N VAL A 323 21.08 -12.96 4.51
CA VAL A 323 21.19 -14.38 4.90
C VAL A 323 20.73 -15.23 3.73
N ILE A 324 21.61 -16.08 3.21
CA ILE A 324 21.35 -16.94 2.06
C ILE A 324 21.09 -18.38 2.52
N LEU A 325 19.89 -18.88 2.26
CA LEU A 325 19.44 -20.24 2.54
C LEU A 325 19.41 -21.10 1.26
N ASP A 326 19.62 -22.40 1.39
CA ASP A 326 19.28 -23.35 0.32
C ASP A 326 17.75 -23.48 0.15
N TYR A 327 17.32 -24.23 -0.87
CA TYR A 327 15.89 -24.45 -1.16
C TYR A 327 15.11 -25.22 -0.07
N LYS A 328 15.79 -25.71 0.98
CA LYS A 328 15.21 -26.40 2.14
C LYS A 328 15.25 -25.52 3.40
N GLY A 329 15.79 -24.31 3.33
CA GLY A 329 15.95 -23.39 4.46
C GLY A 329 17.28 -23.53 5.22
N ASN A 330 18.25 -24.32 4.76
CA ASN A 330 19.56 -24.45 5.43
C ASN A 330 20.43 -23.23 5.13
N ASN A 331 20.95 -22.56 6.17
CA ASN A 331 21.85 -21.42 5.99
C ASN A 331 23.19 -21.84 5.35
N THR A 332 23.47 -21.30 4.17
CA THR A 332 24.67 -21.59 3.36
C THR A 332 25.95 -20.89 3.85
N LYS A 333 25.81 -19.90 4.74
CA LYS A 333 26.87 -19.02 5.24
C LYS A 333 27.54 -18.14 4.17
N THR A 334 26.86 -17.88 3.04
CA THR A 334 27.32 -16.96 1.98
C THR A 334 26.70 -15.56 2.07
N GLY A 335 25.94 -15.28 3.13
CA GLY A 335 25.37 -13.97 3.43
C GLY A 335 26.41 -12.89 3.76
N LYS A 336 25.99 -11.62 3.70
CA LYS A 336 26.84 -10.43 3.91
C LYS A 336 26.32 -9.58 5.06
N LEU A 337 27.20 -8.84 5.72
CA LEU A 337 26.84 -7.73 6.59
C LEU A 337 27.71 -6.52 6.22
N ILE A 338 27.06 -5.41 5.87
CA ILE A 338 27.70 -4.11 5.62
C ILE A 338 27.08 -3.12 6.61
N LYS A 339 27.91 -2.44 7.41
CA LYS A 339 27.46 -1.35 8.29
C LYS A 339 27.76 -0.01 7.65
N PHE A 340 26.81 0.92 7.74
CA PHE A 340 26.86 2.27 7.16
C PHE A 340 27.38 2.26 5.70
N PRO A 341 26.72 1.52 4.77
CA PRO A 341 27.14 1.47 3.37
C PRO A 341 27.20 2.86 2.76
N SER A 342 28.28 3.17 2.04
CA SER A 342 28.43 4.44 1.34
C SER A 342 27.41 4.57 0.21
N LYS A 343 27.10 5.81 -0.20
CA LYS A 343 26.14 6.06 -1.29
C LYS A 343 26.55 5.33 -2.57
N ASP A 344 27.84 5.25 -2.88
CA ASP A 344 28.37 4.48 -4.01
C ASP A 344 27.93 3.00 -3.97
N ILE A 345 28.04 2.33 -2.81
CA ILE A 345 27.61 0.94 -2.61
C ILE A 345 26.09 0.80 -2.79
N ILE A 346 25.32 1.76 -2.30
CA ILE A 346 23.86 1.80 -2.44
C ILE A 346 23.45 2.00 -3.92
N GLN A 347 24.23 2.77 -4.68
CA GLN A 347 23.97 3.08 -6.09
C GLN A 347 24.47 1.99 -7.06
N ASP A 348 25.64 1.39 -6.83
CA ASP A 348 26.13 0.25 -7.60
C ASP A 348 25.24 -0.99 -7.40
N GLY A 349 24.69 -1.15 -6.20
CA GLY A 349 23.66 -2.13 -5.85
C GLY A 349 24.13 -3.17 -4.84
N LEU A 350 23.26 -3.46 -3.87
CA LEU A 350 23.48 -4.43 -2.81
C LEU A 350 23.18 -5.84 -3.32
N GLU A 351 24.18 -6.72 -3.42
CA GLU A 351 23.99 -8.10 -3.90
C GLU A 351 23.09 -8.90 -2.96
N ILE A 352 21.92 -9.26 -3.49
CA ILE A 352 20.87 -10.04 -2.82
C ILE A 352 21.09 -11.54 -3.08
N LEU A 353 21.34 -11.92 -4.33
CA LEU A 353 21.67 -13.30 -4.73
C LEU A 353 22.85 -13.28 -5.70
N GLY A 354 23.94 -13.92 -5.31
CA GLY A 354 25.06 -14.18 -6.22
C GLY A 354 24.74 -15.19 -7.32
N ASN A 355 25.77 -15.45 -8.14
CA ASN A 355 25.78 -16.28 -9.35
C ASN A 355 24.62 -17.30 -9.51
N GLY A 356 23.82 -17.12 -10.55
CA GLY A 356 22.64 -17.93 -10.89
C GLY A 356 22.86 -19.44 -10.90
N ASN A 357 24.00 -19.92 -11.42
CA ASN A 357 24.33 -21.34 -11.52
C ASN A 357 24.60 -22.02 -10.17
N LYS A 358 24.77 -21.23 -9.11
CA LYS A 358 24.91 -21.71 -7.72
C LYS A 358 23.61 -21.56 -6.95
N THR A 359 22.74 -20.63 -7.34
CA THR A 359 21.48 -20.34 -6.63
C THR A 359 20.30 -21.17 -7.12
N ILE A 360 20.28 -21.68 -8.36
CA ILE A 360 19.29 -22.67 -8.84
C ILE A 360 19.96 -23.91 -9.48
N SER A 361 19.22 -25.02 -9.57
CA SER A 361 19.70 -26.31 -10.13
C SER A 361 18.96 -26.76 -11.40
N SER A 362 18.09 -25.93 -11.96
CA SER A 362 17.41 -26.16 -13.23
C SER A 362 17.75 -25.04 -14.21
N LYS A 363 18.20 -25.43 -15.41
CA LYS A 363 18.53 -24.52 -16.51
C LYS A 363 17.34 -24.47 -17.48
N ASN A 364 16.24 -23.85 -17.06
CA ASN A 364 14.85 -23.98 -17.55
C ASN A 364 14.56 -23.63 -19.04
N SER A 365 15.47 -23.92 -19.96
CA SER A 365 15.47 -23.59 -21.38
C SER A 365 14.59 -24.50 -22.26
N SER A 366 13.48 -25.02 -21.72
CA SER A 366 12.62 -25.98 -22.40
C SER A 366 11.22 -26.01 -21.79
N LYS A 367 10.19 -26.01 -22.65
CA LYS A 367 8.77 -26.09 -22.26
C LYS A 367 8.36 -27.40 -21.56
N LYS A 368 9.31 -28.33 -21.35
CA LYS A 368 9.14 -29.56 -20.56
C LYS A 368 9.78 -29.47 -19.17
N ASP A 369 10.63 -28.49 -18.94
CA ASP A 369 11.30 -28.31 -17.65
C ASP A 369 10.31 -27.77 -16.63
N LYS A 370 10.45 -28.25 -15.39
CA LYS A 370 9.66 -27.76 -14.27
C LYS A 370 10.50 -26.77 -13.48
N TYR A 371 9.90 -25.65 -13.10
CA TYR A 371 10.47 -24.74 -12.11
C TYR A 371 10.70 -25.50 -10.80
N LYS A 372 11.79 -25.15 -10.11
CA LYS A 372 12.19 -25.74 -8.84
C LYS A 372 12.55 -24.60 -7.89
N PRO A 373 12.25 -24.71 -6.59
CA PRO A 373 12.76 -23.75 -5.62
C PRO A 373 14.28 -23.78 -5.63
N GLY A 374 14.88 -22.62 -5.87
CA GLY A 374 16.30 -22.36 -5.65
C GLY A 374 16.55 -21.80 -4.25
N HIS A 375 17.71 -21.18 -4.08
CA HIS A 375 18.12 -20.50 -2.86
C HIS A 375 17.23 -19.30 -2.54
N ILE A 376 17.14 -19.00 -1.24
CA ILE A 376 16.36 -17.90 -0.69
C ILE A 376 17.32 -16.91 -0.03
N ALA A 377 17.32 -15.66 -0.47
CA ALA A 377 17.92 -14.55 0.26
C ALA A 377 16.88 -13.90 1.17
N ARG A 378 17.24 -13.67 2.44
CA ARG A 378 16.58 -12.69 3.31
C ARG A 378 17.54 -11.52 3.51
N ALA A 379 17.19 -10.35 3.00
CA ALA A 379 17.88 -9.09 3.19
C ALA A 379 17.18 -8.24 4.26
N VAL A 380 17.93 -7.43 5.01
CA VAL A 380 17.43 -6.50 6.03
C VAL A 380 18.13 -5.16 5.87
N PHE A 381 17.36 -4.08 5.93
CA PHE A 381 17.80 -2.69 5.75
C PHE A 381 17.20 -1.80 6.87
N PRO A 382 17.83 -1.71 8.05
CA PRO A 382 17.45 -0.76 9.10
C PRO A 382 17.86 0.68 8.71
N ARG A 383 17.10 1.69 9.15
CA ARG A 383 17.31 3.10 8.83
C ARG A 383 17.70 3.94 10.03
#